data_AF-A0AAD8GWX6-F1
#
_entry.id   AF-A0AAD8GWX6-F1
#
_cell.length_a   1.000
_cell.length_b   1.000
_cell.length_c   1.000
_cell.angle_alpha   90.00
_cell.angle_beta   90.00
_cell.angle_gamma   90.00
#
_symmetry.space_group_name_H-M   'P 1'
#
loop_
_entity.id
_entity.type
_entity.pdbx_description
1 polymer ?
#
loop_
_entity_poly.entity_id
_entity_poly.type
_entity_poly.pdbx_seq_one_letter_code
_entity_poly.pdbx_strand_id
1 'polypeptide(L)'
;MQEHAAASLLTLSASSVNKPTISASGAIPLLVNILRYGSPQAKVDAVMALYNLSTLPDNLNLILQAEPVPSIVHLLKTCKKSSKLAEKCIALLETIVHFEEGRNALISEDGGVLAVVEVLESGSLHSREHAVSTLLIMCQIDRCNYREPILKEGVILGLLALTVQGTSKSKEHPSPSQKQKRFCSY
;
A
#
# COMPACT_ATOMS: atom_id res chain seq x y z
N MET A 1 -23.13 -9.72 -13.52
CA MET A 1 -22.60 -10.97 -12.91
C MET A 1 -21.30 -10.75 -12.14
N GLN A 2 -20.26 -10.11 -12.70
CA GLN A 2 -18.99 -9.90 -11.99
C GLN A 2 -19.11 -9.12 -10.67
N GLU A 3 -19.99 -8.12 -10.62
CA GLU A 3 -20.21 -7.31 -9.41
C GLU A 3 -20.73 -8.14 -8.23
N HIS A 4 -21.75 -8.98 -8.45
CA HIS A 4 -22.25 -9.89 -7.40
C HIS A 4 -21.18 -10.90 -6.96
N ALA A 5 -20.37 -11.40 -7.89
CA ALA A 5 -19.27 -12.31 -7.56
C ALA A 5 -18.20 -11.62 -6.69
N ALA A 6 -17.80 -10.38 -7.04
CA ALA A 6 -16.85 -9.60 -6.25
C ALA A 6 -17.38 -9.31 -4.84
N ALA A 7 -18.65 -8.91 -4.71
CA ALA A 7 -19.30 -8.67 -3.43
C ALA A 7 -19.39 -9.95 -2.56
N SER A 8 -19.71 -11.10 -3.15
CA SER A 8 -19.69 -12.39 -2.46
C SER A 8 -18.28 -12.78 -2.01
N LEU A 9 -17.27 -12.64 -2.88
CA LEU A 9 -15.87 -12.91 -2.53
C LEU A 9 -15.36 -11.97 -1.43
N LEU A 10 -15.72 -10.70 -1.47
CA LEU A 10 -15.44 -9.75 -0.39
C LEU A 10 -15.99 -10.26 0.94
N THR A 11 -17.28 -10.61 0.97
CA THR A 11 -17.94 -11.10 2.19
C THR A 11 -17.27 -12.36 2.72
N LEU A 12 -16.98 -13.33 1.85
CA LEU A 12 -16.38 -14.61 2.22
C LEU A 12 -14.92 -14.45 2.67
N SER A 13 -14.14 -13.59 2.02
CA SER A 13 -12.72 -13.35 2.30
C SER A 13 -12.46 -12.72 3.67
N ALA A 14 -13.47 -12.09 4.27
CA ALA A 14 -13.38 -11.51 5.62
C ALA A 14 -13.10 -12.57 6.70
N SER A 15 -13.52 -13.83 6.47
CA SER A 15 -13.23 -14.95 7.36
C SER A 15 -11.87 -15.57 7.01
N SER A 16 -10.97 -15.68 8.00
CA SER A 16 -9.66 -16.34 7.83
C SER A 16 -9.77 -17.80 7.37
N VAL A 17 -10.82 -18.51 7.79
CA VAL A 17 -11.08 -19.91 7.45
C VAL A 17 -11.35 -20.10 5.96
N ASN A 18 -11.94 -19.09 5.31
CA ASN A 18 -12.31 -19.19 3.89
C ASN A 18 -11.15 -18.87 2.95
N LYS A 19 -10.14 -18.10 3.40
CA LYS A 19 -9.07 -17.57 2.55
C LYS A 19 -8.32 -18.66 1.78
N PRO A 20 -7.89 -19.79 2.39
CA PRO A 20 -7.18 -20.84 1.66
C PRO A 20 -8.04 -21.43 0.51
N THR A 21 -9.31 -21.70 0.78
CA THR A 21 -10.25 -22.24 -0.21
C THR A 21 -10.52 -21.24 -1.34
N ILE A 22 -10.68 -19.95 -1.01
CA ILE A 22 -10.87 -18.90 -2.01
C ILE A 22 -9.64 -18.82 -2.92
N SER A 23 -8.43 -18.82 -2.36
CA SER A 23 -7.19 -18.76 -3.14
C SER A 23 -7.00 -19.99 -4.03
N ALA A 24 -7.26 -21.18 -3.51
CA ALA A 24 -7.16 -22.43 -4.26
C ALA A 24 -8.15 -22.52 -5.42
N SER A 25 -9.26 -21.77 -5.38
CA SER A 25 -10.24 -21.72 -6.47
C SER A 25 -9.86 -20.81 -7.65
N GLY A 26 -8.70 -20.16 -7.60
CA GLY A 26 -8.25 -19.23 -8.65
C GLY A 26 -8.94 -17.87 -8.60
N ALA A 27 -9.54 -17.49 -7.46
CA ALA A 27 -10.24 -16.22 -7.33
C ALA A 27 -9.32 -14.99 -7.41
N ILE A 28 -8.05 -15.09 -7.01
CA ILE A 28 -7.11 -13.96 -6.96
C ILE A 28 -6.88 -13.33 -8.36
N PRO A 29 -6.48 -14.08 -9.40
CA PRO A 29 -6.37 -13.53 -10.76
C PRO A 29 -7.67 -12.92 -11.28
N LEU A 30 -8.83 -13.51 -10.96
CA LEU A 30 -10.14 -12.99 -11.35
C LEU A 30 -10.44 -11.64 -10.69
N LEU A 31 -10.12 -11.49 -9.41
CA LEU A 31 -10.28 -10.22 -8.69
C LEU A 31 -9.39 -9.13 -9.29
N VAL A 32 -8.15 -9.44 -9.65
CA VAL A 32 -7.26 -8.48 -10.34
C VAL A 32 -7.79 -8.11 -11.72
N ASN A 33 -8.36 -9.06 -12.46
CA ASN A 33 -9.02 -8.76 -13.74
C ASN A 33 -10.23 -7.82 -13.57
N ILE A 34 -10.99 -7.97 -12.46
CA ILE A 34 -12.08 -7.05 -12.11
C ILE A 34 -11.55 -5.65 -11.79
N LEU A 35 -10.36 -5.50 -11.17
CA LEU A 35 -9.76 -4.17 -10.98
C LEU A 35 -9.51 -3.44 -12.31
N ARG A 36 -9.15 -4.18 -13.36
CA ARG A 36 -8.88 -3.64 -14.69
C ARG A 36 -10.18 -3.22 -15.40
N TYR A 37 -11.15 -4.14 -15.48
CA TYR A 37 -12.30 -4.01 -16.40
C TYR A 37 -13.68 -3.92 -15.72
N GLY A 38 -13.75 -4.06 -14.40
CA GLY A 38 -15.01 -4.06 -13.66
C GLY A 38 -15.70 -2.70 -13.56
N SER A 39 -16.96 -2.71 -13.12
CA SER A 39 -17.69 -1.50 -12.74
C SER A 39 -16.99 -0.80 -11.56
N PRO A 40 -17.21 0.51 -11.34
CA PRO A 40 -16.61 1.21 -10.19
C PRO A 40 -16.85 0.49 -8.86
N GLN A 41 -18.06 -0.03 -8.63
CA GLN A 41 -18.38 -0.79 -7.42
C GLN A 41 -17.65 -2.14 -7.38
N ALA A 42 -17.62 -2.88 -8.49
CA ALA A 42 -16.89 -4.15 -8.55
C ALA A 42 -15.39 -3.98 -8.30
N LYS A 43 -14.78 -2.87 -8.74
CA LYS A 43 -13.38 -2.53 -8.44
C LYS A 43 -13.16 -2.29 -6.95
N VAL A 44 -14.07 -1.57 -6.29
CA VAL A 44 -14.03 -1.36 -4.83
C VAL A 44 -14.08 -2.70 -4.10
N ASP A 45 -15.05 -3.54 -4.45
CA ASP A 45 -15.23 -4.84 -3.80
C ASP A 45 -14.02 -5.75 -4.04
N ALA A 46 -13.45 -5.72 -5.24
CA ALA A 46 -12.27 -6.50 -5.58
C ALA A 46 -11.02 -6.06 -4.81
N VAL A 47 -10.76 -4.76 -4.63
CA VAL A 47 -9.64 -4.29 -3.79
C VAL A 47 -9.83 -4.74 -2.34
N MET A 48 -11.04 -4.59 -1.82
CA MET A 48 -11.35 -4.98 -0.44
C MET A 48 -11.14 -6.50 -0.23
N ALA A 49 -11.58 -7.32 -1.19
CA ALA A 49 -11.38 -8.76 -1.17
C ALA A 49 -9.88 -9.13 -1.27
N LEU A 50 -9.13 -8.49 -2.18
CA LEU A 50 -7.69 -8.72 -2.34
C LEU A 50 -6.91 -8.34 -1.07
N TYR A 51 -7.27 -7.23 -0.42
CA TYR A 51 -6.69 -6.86 0.87
C TYR A 51 -7.01 -7.90 1.96
N ASN A 52 -8.25 -8.39 2.04
CA ASN A 52 -8.58 -9.43 3.01
C ASN A 52 -7.77 -10.71 2.76
N LEU A 53 -7.61 -11.10 1.49
CA LEU A 53 -6.83 -12.27 1.10
C LEU A 53 -5.34 -12.08 1.35
N SER A 54 -4.77 -10.87 1.20
CA SER A 54 -3.35 -10.60 1.42
C SER A 54 -2.90 -10.79 2.86
N THR A 55 -3.82 -10.75 3.82
CA THR A 55 -3.51 -11.04 5.24
C THR A 55 -3.19 -12.51 5.52
N LEU A 56 -3.36 -13.41 4.54
CA LEU A 56 -2.78 -14.75 4.56
C LEU A 56 -1.47 -14.72 3.75
N PRO A 57 -0.29 -14.88 4.39
CA PRO A 57 1.01 -14.72 3.71
C PRO A 57 1.17 -15.54 2.43
N ASP A 58 0.65 -16.77 2.40
CA ASP A 58 0.72 -17.66 1.24
C ASP A 58 0.03 -17.09 -0.01
N ASN A 59 -0.91 -16.16 0.17
CA ASN A 59 -1.61 -15.52 -0.94
C ASN A 59 -0.80 -14.40 -1.61
N LEU A 60 0.23 -13.87 -0.95
CA LEU A 60 0.96 -12.69 -1.45
C LEU A 60 1.66 -12.98 -2.78
N ASN A 61 2.25 -14.16 -2.91
CA ASN A 61 2.85 -14.60 -4.18
C ASN A 61 1.82 -14.69 -5.30
N LEU A 62 0.62 -15.23 -5.03
CA LEU A 62 -0.45 -15.32 -6.01
C LEU A 62 -0.98 -13.93 -6.42
N ILE A 63 -1.07 -13.01 -5.46
CA ILE A 63 -1.48 -11.63 -5.72
C ILE A 63 -0.45 -10.94 -6.61
N LEU A 64 0.85 -11.07 -6.30
CA LEU A 64 1.94 -10.48 -7.08
C LEU A 64 1.98 -11.00 -8.51
N GLN A 65 1.84 -12.32 -8.71
CA GLN A 65 1.80 -12.96 -10.02
C GLN A 65 0.64 -12.47 -10.90
N ALA A 66 -0.45 -11.99 -10.28
CA ALA A 66 -1.57 -11.42 -11.01
C ALA A 66 -1.35 -9.94 -11.41
N GLU A 67 -0.22 -9.33 -11.02
CA GLU A 67 0.19 -7.96 -11.38
C GLU A 67 -0.87 -6.90 -11.08
N PRO A 68 -1.18 -6.65 -9.80
CA PRO A 68 -2.27 -5.76 -9.40
C PRO A 68 -1.86 -4.29 -9.38
N VAL A 69 -0.55 -4.01 -9.33
CA VAL A 69 0.01 -2.66 -9.06
C VAL A 69 -0.52 -1.59 -10.03
N PRO A 70 -0.52 -1.77 -11.37
CA PRO A 70 -1.05 -0.75 -12.28
C PRO A 70 -2.50 -0.39 -11.99
N SER A 71 -3.32 -1.40 -11.66
CA SER A 71 -4.74 -1.20 -11.36
C SER A 71 -4.95 -0.52 -10.02
N ILE A 72 -4.14 -0.85 -9.01
CA ILE A 72 -4.20 -0.20 -7.69
C ILE A 72 -3.75 1.27 -7.80
N VAL A 73 -2.68 1.56 -8.54
CA VAL A 73 -2.20 2.93 -8.78
C VAL A 73 -3.28 3.74 -9.51
N HIS A 74 -3.91 3.19 -10.54
CA HIS A 74 -5.02 3.85 -11.23
C HIS A 74 -6.19 4.19 -10.30
N LEU A 75 -6.56 3.27 -9.40
CA LEU A 75 -7.59 3.54 -8.39
C LEU A 75 -7.17 4.63 -7.41
N LEU A 76 -5.91 4.65 -6.97
CA LEU A 76 -5.39 5.71 -6.12
C LEU A 76 -5.43 7.06 -6.83
N LYS A 77 -5.04 7.15 -8.11
CA LYS A 77 -5.09 8.39 -8.91
C LYS A 77 -6.51 8.95 -9.06
N THR A 78 -7.53 8.10 -9.07
CA THR A 78 -8.92 8.51 -9.38
C THR A 78 -9.83 8.63 -8.15
N CYS A 79 -9.51 7.97 -7.04
CA CYS A 79 -10.35 8.00 -5.85
C CYS A 79 -10.04 9.19 -4.92
N LYS A 80 -10.99 9.50 -4.03
CA LYS A 80 -10.75 10.44 -2.92
C LYS A 80 -9.72 9.84 -1.97
N LYS A 81 -8.58 10.50 -1.76
CA LYS A 81 -7.48 10.00 -0.93
C LYS A 81 -7.86 9.74 0.53
N SER A 82 -8.88 10.43 1.04
CA SER A 82 -9.41 10.21 2.39
C SER A 82 -10.43 9.07 2.49
N SER A 83 -10.71 8.35 1.40
CA SER A 83 -11.74 7.30 1.36
C SER A 83 -11.23 5.96 1.91
N LYS A 84 -12.16 5.07 2.24
CA LYS A 84 -11.83 3.69 2.65
C LYS A 84 -11.18 2.89 1.52
N LEU A 85 -11.54 3.19 0.26
CA LEU A 85 -10.90 2.59 -0.91
C LEU A 85 -9.41 2.96 -0.95
N ALA A 86 -9.09 4.24 -0.81
CA ALA A 86 -7.70 4.71 -0.80
C ALA A 86 -6.89 4.02 0.31
N GLU A 87 -7.44 3.94 1.53
CA GLU A 87 -6.82 3.24 2.66
C GLU A 87 -6.50 1.78 2.32
N LYS A 88 -7.44 1.07 1.68
CA LYS A 88 -7.26 -0.36 1.35
C LYS A 88 -6.31 -0.57 0.17
N CYS A 89 -6.33 0.32 -0.82
CA CYS A 89 -5.35 0.34 -1.90
C CYS A 89 -3.93 0.52 -1.36
N ILE A 90 -3.71 1.53 -0.52
CA ILE A 90 -2.36 1.82 -0.02
C ILE A 90 -1.87 0.75 0.97
N ALA A 91 -2.75 0.19 1.80
CA ALA A 91 -2.39 -0.92 2.69
C ALA A 91 -2.00 -2.19 1.92
N LEU A 92 -2.68 -2.46 0.79
CA LEU A 92 -2.30 -3.56 -0.10
C LEU A 92 -0.96 -3.28 -0.79
N LEU A 93 -0.71 -2.05 -1.25
CA LEU A 93 0.60 -1.65 -1.80
C LEU A 93 1.73 -1.80 -0.76
N GLU A 94 1.52 -1.37 0.49
CA GLU A 94 2.49 -1.55 1.57
C GLU A 94 2.90 -3.02 1.72
N THR A 95 1.93 -3.92 1.62
CA THR A 95 2.20 -5.37 1.71
C THR A 95 3.01 -5.85 0.49
N ILE A 96 2.68 -5.35 -0.70
CA ILE A 96 3.32 -5.72 -1.97
C ILE A 96 4.77 -5.24 -2.06
N VAL A 97 5.11 -4.05 -1.54
CA VAL A 97 6.47 -3.48 -1.64
C VAL A 97 7.51 -4.18 -0.77
N HIS A 98 7.12 -5.13 0.09
CA HIS A 98 8.06 -6.03 0.74
C HIS A 98 8.76 -6.95 -0.27
N PHE A 99 8.14 -7.19 -1.43
CA PHE A 99 8.68 -8.00 -2.52
C PHE A 99 9.33 -7.11 -3.58
N GLU A 100 10.40 -7.61 -4.19
CA GLU A 100 11.16 -6.85 -5.19
C GLU A 100 10.33 -6.54 -6.42
N GLU A 101 9.56 -7.52 -6.88
CA GLU A 101 8.61 -7.42 -7.99
C GLU A 101 7.60 -6.30 -7.73
N GLY A 102 7.10 -6.21 -6.49
CA GLY A 102 6.17 -5.17 -6.07
C GLY A 102 6.78 -3.76 -6.10
N ARG A 103 8.02 -3.60 -5.62
CA ARG A 103 8.73 -2.31 -5.67
C ARG A 103 9.04 -1.88 -7.10
N ASN A 104 9.54 -2.80 -7.91
CA ASN A 104 9.88 -2.53 -9.31
C ASN A 104 8.63 -2.16 -10.10
N ALA A 105 7.51 -2.85 -9.88
CA ALA A 105 6.22 -2.51 -10.49
C ALA A 105 5.74 -1.11 -10.06
N LEU A 106 5.85 -0.76 -8.78
CA LEU A 106 5.40 0.54 -8.28
C LEU A 106 6.20 1.72 -8.86
N ILE A 107 7.50 1.55 -9.07
CA ILE A 107 8.36 2.60 -9.64
C ILE A 107 8.22 2.69 -11.16
N SER A 108 8.04 1.54 -11.82
CA SER A 108 7.90 1.50 -13.28
C SER A 108 6.53 1.98 -13.74
N GLU A 109 5.51 1.87 -12.89
CA GLU A 109 4.18 2.40 -13.17
C GLU A 109 4.20 3.93 -13.18
N ASP A 110 3.72 4.52 -14.28
CA ASP A 110 3.60 5.97 -14.42
C ASP A 110 2.85 6.56 -13.22
N GLY A 111 3.42 7.56 -12.57
CA GLY A 111 2.84 8.20 -11.38
C GLY A 111 2.56 7.26 -10.20
N GLY A 112 3.19 6.08 -10.13
CA GLY A 112 3.01 5.13 -9.03
C GLY A 112 3.48 5.70 -7.69
N VAL A 113 4.71 6.22 -7.66
CA VAL A 113 5.27 6.89 -6.47
C VAL A 113 4.49 8.17 -6.13
N LEU A 114 4.12 8.96 -7.15
CA LEU A 114 3.30 10.16 -6.95
C LEU A 114 1.96 9.82 -6.27
N ALA A 115 1.28 8.76 -6.69
CA ALA A 115 0.02 8.35 -6.09
C ALA A 115 0.16 8.04 -4.58
N VAL A 116 1.30 7.48 -4.16
CA VAL A 116 1.62 7.25 -2.74
C VAL A 116 1.87 8.58 -2.00
N VAL A 117 2.61 9.52 -2.62
CA VAL A 117 2.84 10.86 -2.06
C VAL A 117 1.54 11.64 -1.90
N GLU A 118 0.63 11.60 -2.87
CA GLU A 118 -0.67 12.28 -2.76
C GLU A 118 -1.54 11.70 -1.62
N VAL A 119 -1.47 10.38 -1.39
CA VAL A 119 -2.12 9.73 -0.24
C VAL A 119 -1.47 10.17 1.06
N LEU A 120 -0.14 10.30 1.11
CA LEU A 120 0.58 10.83 2.26
C LEU A 120 0.14 12.26 2.62
N GLU A 121 -0.11 13.11 1.62
CA GLU A 121 -0.45 14.52 1.82
C GLU A 121 -1.92 14.74 2.20
N SER A 122 -2.84 13.98 1.62
CA SER A 122 -4.28 14.27 1.69
C SER A 122 -5.15 13.08 2.15
N GLY A 123 -4.52 11.95 2.48
CA GLY A 123 -5.20 10.75 2.95
C GLY A 123 -5.75 10.85 4.37
N SER A 124 -6.54 9.84 4.76
CA SER A 124 -6.94 9.63 6.16
C SER A 124 -5.72 9.28 7.02
N LEU A 125 -5.83 9.38 8.35
CA LEU A 125 -4.73 9.02 9.26
C LEU A 125 -4.09 7.67 8.92
N HIS A 126 -4.92 6.62 8.82
CA HIS A 126 -4.47 5.27 8.46
C HIS A 126 -3.84 5.23 7.06
N SER A 127 -4.42 5.93 6.07
CA SER A 127 -3.87 5.95 4.71
C SER A 127 -2.48 6.59 4.67
N ARG A 128 -2.28 7.67 5.46
CA ARG A 128 -0.99 8.34 5.57
C ARG A 128 0.05 7.47 6.28
N GLU A 129 -0.34 6.77 7.34
CA GLU A 129 0.54 5.80 8.02
C GLU A 129 1.02 4.72 7.04
N HIS A 130 0.10 4.11 6.28
CA HIS A 130 0.45 3.13 5.24
C HIS A 130 1.34 3.73 4.14
N ALA A 131 1.08 4.98 3.72
CA ALA A 131 1.90 5.66 2.71
C ALA A 131 3.33 5.91 3.21
N VAL A 132 3.50 6.37 4.47
CA VAL A 132 4.82 6.53 5.09
C VAL A 132 5.54 5.18 5.15
N SER A 133 4.86 4.12 5.63
CA SER A 133 5.43 2.78 5.71
C SER A 133 5.90 2.30 4.34
N THR A 134 5.07 2.45 3.31
CA THR A 134 5.40 2.07 1.92
C THR A 134 6.70 2.72 1.45
N LEU A 135 6.81 4.05 1.59
CA LEU A 135 8.00 4.80 1.16
C LEU A 135 9.24 4.48 2.01
N LEU A 136 9.05 4.24 3.30
CA LEU A 136 10.12 3.89 4.23
C LEU A 136 10.68 2.49 3.92
N ILE A 137 9.81 1.50 3.72
CA ILE A 137 10.19 0.12 3.36
C ILE A 137 11.06 0.14 2.10
N MET A 138 10.63 0.86 1.06
CA MET A 138 11.42 1.02 -0.16
C MET A 138 12.80 1.58 0.18
N CYS A 139 12.89 2.76 0.80
CA CYS A 139 14.18 3.38 1.14
C CYS A 139 15.08 2.56 2.07
N GLN A 140 14.52 1.72 2.93
CA GLN A 140 15.28 0.86 3.85
C GLN A 140 15.85 -0.37 3.14
N ILE A 141 15.10 -0.94 2.19
CA ILE A 141 15.55 -2.10 1.41
C ILE A 141 16.63 -1.70 0.41
N ASP A 142 16.40 -0.63 -0.36
CA ASP A 142 17.38 -0.13 -1.32
C ASP A 142 17.30 1.39 -1.47
N ARG A 143 18.07 2.08 -0.64
CA ARG A 143 18.16 3.53 -0.65
C ARG A 143 18.62 4.06 -2.01
N CYS A 144 19.59 3.42 -2.65
CA CYS A 144 20.23 3.93 -3.86
C CYS A 144 19.26 3.91 -5.03
N ASN A 145 18.46 2.86 -5.14
CA ASN A 145 17.50 2.71 -6.23
C ASN A 145 16.22 3.53 -6.04
N TYR A 146 15.80 3.78 -4.79
CA TYR A 146 14.45 4.31 -4.54
C TYR A 146 14.41 5.74 -4.00
N ARG A 147 15.51 6.26 -3.43
CA ARG A 147 15.56 7.62 -2.88
C ARG A 147 15.27 8.69 -3.93
N GLU A 148 15.98 8.63 -5.06
CA GLU A 148 15.90 9.69 -6.08
C GLU A 148 14.50 9.76 -6.73
N PRO A 149 13.88 8.65 -7.16
CA PRO A 149 12.49 8.66 -7.63
C PRO A 149 11.50 9.23 -6.59
N ILE A 150 11.64 8.84 -5.32
CA ILE A 150 10.75 9.29 -4.24
C ILE A 150 10.89 10.80 -3.98
N LEU A 151 12.10 11.35 -4.02
CA LEU A 151 12.33 12.78 -3.82
C LEU A 151 11.80 13.63 -4.98
N LYS A 152 11.89 13.12 -6.22
CA LYS A 152 11.38 13.81 -7.41
C LYS A 152 9.88 14.06 -7.39
N GLU A 153 9.11 13.19 -6.74
CA GLU A 153 7.66 13.34 -6.59
C GLU A 153 7.24 14.28 -5.45
N GLY A 154 8.18 14.99 -4.80
CA GLY A 154 7.85 16.07 -3.85
C GLY A 154 7.51 15.62 -2.42
N VAL A 155 7.85 14.38 -2.04
CA VAL A 155 7.52 13.75 -0.74
C VAL A 155 7.85 14.59 0.52
N ILE A 156 8.83 15.50 0.44
CA ILE A 156 9.36 16.25 1.58
C ILE A 156 8.25 17.08 2.26
N LEU A 157 7.36 17.71 1.48
CA LEU A 157 6.30 18.55 2.03
C LEU A 157 5.27 17.72 2.80
N GLY A 158 4.86 16.57 2.25
CA GLY A 158 3.96 15.63 2.91
C GLY A 158 4.54 15.10 4.23
N LEU A 159 5.82 14.72 4.25
CA LEU A 159 6.50 14.27 5.47
C LEU A 159 6.60 15.38 6.52
N LEU A 160 6.93 16.61 6.12
CA LEU A 160 7.02 17.75 7.05
C LEU A 160 5.65 18.03 7.70
N ALA A 161 4.57 17.99 6.92
CA ALA A 161 3.21 18.18 7.44
C ALA A 161 2.85 17.15 8.53
N LEU A 162 3.31 15.90 8.39
CA LEU A 162 3.12 14.88 9.43
C LEU A 162 3.92 15.15 10.71
N THR A 163 5.13 15.72 10.63
CA THR A 163 5.90 16.05 11.84
C THR A 163 5.22 17.12 12.70
N VAL A 164 4.44 18.01 12.07
CA VAL A 164 3.65 19.04 12.76
C VAL A 164 2.34 18.47 13.32
N GLN A 165 1.72 17.51 12.65
CA GLN A 165 0.44 16.90 13.06
C GLN A 165 0.60 15.70 14.02
N GLY A 166 1.76 15.01 14.02
CA GLY A 166 2.05 13.79 14.77
C GLY A 166 2.46 14.00 16.24
N THR A 167 2.41 15.22 16.77
CA THR A 167 2.91 15.54 18.12
C THR A 167 2.04 15.04 19.28
N SER A 168 0.92 14.35 19.03
CA SER A 168 0.06 13.80 20.09
C SER A 168 0.38 12.35 20.48
N LYS A 169 1.00 11.54 19.61
CA LYS A 169 1.37 10.13 19.92
C LYS A 169 2.86 9.89 20.15
N SER A 170 3.70 10.93 20.01
CA SER A 170 5.16 10.85 20.25
C SER A 170 5.61 11.46 21.59
N LYS A 171 4.68 11.69 22.53
CA LYS A 171 4.96 12.31 23.85
C LYS A 171 4.91 11.36 25.04
N GLU A 172 5.28 10.10 24.84
CA GLU A 172 5.64 9.22 25.95
C GLU A 172 7.01 8.59 25.67
N HIS A 173 8.06 9.41 25.85
CA HIS A 173 9.16 9.11 26.76
C HIS A 173 10.15 10.31 26.78
N PRO A 174 10.46 10.88 27.95
CA PRO A 174 11.42 11.96 28.07
C PRO A 174 12.85 11.42 27.88
N SER A 175 13.69 12.22 27.22
CA SER A 175 15.14 12.04 27.16
C SER A 175 15.76 11.85 28.55
N PRO A 176 16.88 11.14 28.62
CA PRO A 176 18.04 11.75 29.25
C PRO A 176 19.28 11.71 28.34
N SER A 177 19.81 12.90 28.09
CA SER A 177 21.23 13.28 28.18
C SER A 177 22.31 12.18 28.12
N GLN A 178 23.31 12.46 27.26
CA GLN A 178 24.69 11.93 27.26
C GLN A 178 24.94 10.56 26.62
N LYS A 179 25.49 10.58 25.40
CA LYS A 179 26.89 10.16 25.14
C LYS A 179 27.32 10.53 23.72
N GLN A 180 27.91 11.71 23.62
CA GLN A 180 28.97 11.99 22.65
C GLN A 180 30.11 11.00 22.91
N LYS A 181 30.47 10.13 21.95
CA LYS A 181 31.86 9.73 21.64
C LYS A 181 31.91 8.63 20.56
N ARG A 182 32.61 8.97 19.47
CA ARG A 182 33.38 8.10 18.55
C ARG A 182 32.49 7.23 17.65
N PHE A 183 32.59 7.31 16.33
CA PHE A 183 33.77 6.96 15.54
C PHE A 183 33.87 7.81 14.26
N CYS A 184 34.92 8.61 14.15
CA CYS A 184 35.62 8.86 12.90
C CYS A 184 37.05 8.35 13.12
N SER A 185 37.49 7.36 12.36
CA SER A 185 38.90 7.17 11.96
C SER A 185 39.04 5.93 11.07
N TYR A 186 39.46 6.22 9.82
CA TYR A 186 39.92 5.36 8.73
C TYR A 186 38.90 4.46 8.01
#